data_AF-A0A950K6F0-F1
#
_entry.id   AF-A0A950K6F0-F1
#
_cell.length_a   1.000
_cell.length_b   1.000
_cell.length_c   1.000
_cell.angle_alpha   90.00
_cell.angle_beta   90.00
_cell.angle_gamma   90.00
#
_symmetry.space_group_name_H-M   'P 1'
#
loop_
_entity.id
_entity.type
_entity.pdbx_description
1 polymer ?
#
loop_
_entity_poly.entity_id
_entity_poly.type
_entity_poly.pdbx_seq_one_letter_code
_entity_poly.pdbx_strand_id
1 'polypeptide(L)'
;MNLLLALALALAVQEAKPVQGRDEILKQDTENAIKKLGSNRYTESFVAAEELKDLGRRAVPALVAELNKKETSAAVKRNLCEILGAIREPNKDVLSALKTKLNDPDEFGTSIASAAARALASIGDDSAIPAIVETLKSKSVDSDRILKYECIRAAGLFRAREAVEVLRKFLDDKKPASAGENDDAPLIAAAAADALGLIRSLDAVDDLANKLSDTTMNPSSNQVLGVHMARALQRILEHELRGKAEKDEPRAGALAGEAAEVKATLEAWTKWWSSKSAKKNIEETKVRIGKLVAAVDKFKAEQGAYPVILQHLQTKPETAKTYPKDGYYSGDLKDAWGRNFAYRAPGTGADYDIVSYGADGRTWGAGDNADLWNHDKWRDAKKAETKKSIDATVAAINKFKAEQERFPDKLYDLVARPSYLKKEWPKDGYLQTIPKDGFDNFLIYNYPSKAGAEFDVISYGADGAEGGTDENEDVWNHDKRPAKKEDKK
;
A
#
# COMPACT_ATOMS: atom_id res chain seq x y z
N MET A 1 28.57 -78.79 -2.95
CA MET A 1 27.26 -78.11 -2.83
C MET A 1 27.34 -76.74 -2.13
N ASN A 2 28.25 -76.53 -1.18
CA ASN A 2 28.33 -75.25 -0.43
C ASN A 2 29.10 -74.10 -1.12
N LEU A 3 29.97 -74.37 -2.10
CA LEU A 3 30.64 -73.28 -2.85
C LEU A 3 29.73 -72.60 -3.88
N LEU A 4 28.82 -73.36 -4.51
CA LEU A 4 27.86 -72.83 -5.48
C LEU A 4 26.77 -71.98 -4.82
N LEU A 5 26.40 -72.30 -3.58
CA LEU A 5 25.43 -71.53 -2.81
C LEU A 5 26.02 -70.20 -2.32
N ALA A 6 27.31 -70.19 -1.94
CA ALA A 6 28.02 -68.96 -1.57
C ALA A 6 28.28 -68.04 -2.77
N LEU A 7 28.58 -68.61 -3.95
CA LEU A 7 28.74 -67.83 -5.18
C LEU A 7 27.40 -67.24 -5.67
N ALA A 8 26.30 -67.98 -5.54
CA ALA A 8 24.96 -67.50 -5.88
C ALA A 8 24.46 -66.39 -4.93
N LEU A 9 24.83 -66.44 -3.64
CA LEU A 9 24.52 -65.37 -2.69
C LEU A 9 25.38 -64.11 -2.93
N ALA A 10 26.63 -64.28 -3.35
CA ALA A 10 27.52 -63.16 -3.71
C ALA A 10 27.14 -62.49 -5.05
N LEU A 11 26.54 -63.22 -5.99
CA LEU A 11 26.04 -62.70 -7.27
C LEU A 11 24.63 -62.09 -7.18
N ALA A 12 23.88 -62.37 -6.10
CA ALA A 12 22.55 -61.80 -5.86
C ALA A 12 22.56 -60.47 -5.08
N VAL A 13 23.71 -60.06 -4.56
CA VAL A 13 23.93 -58.67 -4.12
C VAL A 13 24.46 -57.88 -5.32
N GLN A 14 23.66 -57.79 -6.39
CA GLN A 14 23.64 -56.53 -7.11
C GLN A 14 23.19 -55.52 -6.07
N GLU A 15 24.07 -54.59 -5.70
CA GLU A 15 23.74 -53.42 -4.89
C GLU A 15 22.49 -52.78 -5.48
N ALA A 16 21.32 -53.13 -4.94
CA ALA A 16 20.09 -52.44 -5.24
C ALA A 16 20.34 -51.02 -4.75
N LYS A 17 20.59 -50.10 -5.68
CA LYS A 17 20.76 -48.68 -5.37
C LYS A 17 19.65 -48.30 -4.40
N PRO A 18 19.96 -47.64 -3.26
CA PRO A 18 18.94 -47.25 -2.31
C PRO A 18 17.84 -46.52 -3.08
N VAL A 19 16.59 -46.96 -2.92
CA VAL A 19 15.44 -46.29 -3.52
C VAL A 19 15.44 -44.88 -2.96
N GLN A 20 15.86 -43.89 -3.75
CA GLN A 20 15.90 -42.51 -3.32
C GLN A 20 14.52 -42.12 -2.78
N GLY A 21 14.52 -41.48 -1.61
CA GLY A 21 13.28 -40.97 -1.04
C GLY A 21 12.65 -39.95 -1.99
N ARG A 22 11.31 -39.88 -2.03
CA ARG A 22 10.57 -38.94 -2.88
C ARG A 22 11.09 -37.51 -2.77
N ASP A 23 11.43 -37.06 -1.56
CA ASP A 23 11.96 -35.72 -1.30
C ASP A 23 13.37 -35.49 -1.84
N GLU A 24 14.17 -36.55 -1.93
CA GLU A 24 15.53 -36.53 -2.46
C GLU A 24 15.53 -36.42 -3.98
N ILE A 25 14.61 -37.13 -4.65
CA ILE A 25 14.36 -37.01 -6.09
C ILE A 25 13.91 -35.59 -6.44
N LEU A 26 12.98 -35.03 -5.67
CA LEU A 26 12.47 -33.68 -5.93
C LEU A 26 13.50 -32.59 -5.70
N LYS A 27 14.35 -32.75 -4.68
CA LYS A 27 15.49 -31.86 -4.46
C LYS A 27 16.43 -31.92 -5.67
N GLN A 28 16.77 -33.12 -6.14
CA GLN A 28 17.63 -33.33 -7.29
C GLN A 28 17.02 -32.73 -8.58
N ASP A 29 15.73 -32.92 -8.81
CA ASP A 29 15.01 -32.37 -9.96
C ASP A 29 15.01 -30.84 -9.94
N THR A 30 14.76 -30.24 -8.76
CA THR A 30 14.80 -28.78 -8.57
C THR A 30 16.20 -28.22 -8.85
N GLU A 31 17.24 -28.85 -8.30
CA GLU A 31 18.64 -28.44 -8.54
C GLU A 31 19.05 -28.58 -10.01
N ASN A 32 18.63 -29.66 -10.66
CA ASN A 32 18.88 -29.90 -12.08
C ASN A 32 18.18 -28.86 -12.96
N ALA A 33 16.92 -28.53 -12.67
CA ALA A 33 16.17 -27.51 -13.40
C ALA A 33 16.79 -26.12 -13.19
N ILE A 34 17.18 -25.75 -11.96
CA ILE A 34 17.91 -24.50 -11.69
C ILE A 34 19.20 -24.42 -12.51
N LYS A 35 19.97 -25.51 -12.59
CA LYS A 35 21.19 -25.55 -13.41
C LYS A 35 20.89 -25.35 -14.90
N LYS A 36 19.82 -25.94 -15.41
CA LYS A 36 19.38 -25.82 -16.81
C LYS A 36 18.84 -24.42 -17.15
N LEU A 37 18.34 -23.65 -16.18
CA LEU A 37 17.92 -22.25 -16.40
C LEU A 37 19.05 -21.39 -16.99
N GLY A 38 20.30 -21.68 -16.63
CA GLY A 38 21.49 -20.99 -17.15
C GLY A 38 22.00 -21.52 -18.49
N SER A 39 21.31 -22.46 -19.14
CA SER A 39 21.73 -23.01 -20.44
C SER A 39 21.63 -21.97 -21.54
N ASN A 40 22.62 -21.94 -22.44
CA ASN A 40 22.59 -21.12 -23.66
C ASN A 40 21.56 -21.62 -24.69
N ARG A 41 20.98 -22.82 -24.49
CA ARG A 41 19.91 -23.35 -25.32
C ARG A 41 18.57 -22.85 -24.79
N TYR A 42 17.92 -21.98 -25.56
CA TYR A 42 16.62 -21.41 -25.21
C TYR A 42 15.59 -22.48 -24.81
N THR A 43 15.52 -23.58 -25.55
CA THR A 43 14.57 -24.68 -25.27
C THR A 43 14.83 -25.35 -23.91
N GLU A 44 16.10 -25.54 -23.52
CA GLU A 44 16.45 -26.15 -22.23
C GLU A 44 16.17 -25.20 -21.07
N SER A 45 16.49 -23.91 -21.22
CA SER A 45 16.20 -22.88 -20.21
C SER A 45 14.69 -22.67 -20.04
N PHE A 46 13.93 -22.67 -21.14
CA PHE A 46 12.48 -22.55 -21.13
C PHE A 46 11.82 -23.75 -20.44
N VAL A 47 12.17 -24.98 -20.83
CA VAL A 47 11.63 -26.21 -20.20
C VAL A 47 11.95 -26.23 -18.71
N ALA A 48 13.17 -25.85 -18.32
CA ALA A 48 13.55 -25.76 -16.91
C ALA A 48 12.71 -24.73 -16.13
N ALA A 49 12.36 -23.60 -16.75
CA ALA A 49 11.49 -22.61 -16.12
C ALA A 49 10.06 -23.15 -15.92
N GLU A 50 9.51 -23.90 -16.89
CA GLU A 50 8.20 -24.55 -16.74
C GLU A 50 8.23 -25.66 -15.68
N GLU A 51 9.27 -26.51 -15.67
CA GLU A 51 9.49 -27.53 -14.64
C GLU A 51 9.48 -26.91 -13.23
N LEU A 52 10.16 -25.78 -13.04
CA LEU A 52 10.21 -25.08 -11.73
C LEU A 52 8.88 -24.44 -11.34
N LYS A 53 8.09 -23.95 -12.30
CA LYS A 53 6.73 -23.45 -12.05
C LYS A 53 5.79 -24.58 -11.65
N ASP A 54 5.89 -25.73 -12.31
CA ASP A 54 5.09 -26.93 -12.03
C ASP A 54 5.41 -27.52 -10.65
N LEU A 55 6.67 -27.49 -10.24
CA LEU A 55 7.08 -27.84 -8.86
C LEU A 55 6.47 -26.88 -7.82
N GLY A 56 6.15 -25.65 -8.22
CA GLY A 56 5.39 -24.69 -7.42
C GLY A 56 6.05 -24.36 -6.08
N ARG A 57 5.25 -24.35 -5.01
CA ARG A 57 5.70 -24.02 -3.63
C ARG A 57 6.90 -24.83 -3.16
N ARG A 58 7.10 -26.03 -3.70
CA ARG A 58 8.15 -26.97 -3.30
C ARG A 58 9.53 -26.54 -3.81
N ALA A 59 9.58 -25.82 -4.93
CA ALA A 59 10.82 -25.28 -5.48
C ALA A 59 11.23 -23.96 -4.77
N VAL A 60 10.30 -23.26 -4.12
CA VAL A 60 10.52 -21.92 -3.54
C VAL A 60 11.78 -21.83 -2.66
N PRO A 61 12.05 -22.74 -1.71
CA PRO A 61 13.26 -22.64 -0.89
C PRO A 61 14.55 -22.68 -1.71
N ALA A 62 14.62 -23.54 -2.74
CA ALA A 62 15.78 -23.66 -3.62
C ALA A 62 15.92 -22.45 -4.54
N LEU A 63 14.80 -21.92 -5.07
CA LEU A 63 14.77 -20.73 -5.90
C LEU A 63 15.27 -19.49 -5.14
N VAL A 64 14.79 -19.29 -3.91
CA VAL A 64 15.23 -18.17 -3.04
C VAL A 64 16.71 -18.33 -2.68
N ALA A 65 17.16 -19.55 -2.35
CA ALA A 65 18.56 -19.82 -2.07
C ALA A 65 19.45 -19.49 -3.29
N GLU A 66 19.06 -19.90 -4.49
CA GLU A 66 19.81 -19.60 -5.73
C GLU A 66 19.81 -18.11 -6.08
N LEU A 67 18.67 -17.42 -5.89
CA LEU A 67 18.54 -15.99 -6.18
C LEU A 67 19.49 -15.14 -5.32
N ASN A 68 19.74 -15.59 -4.09
CA ASN A 68 20.61 -14.92 -3.13
C ASN A 68 22.10 -15.25 -3.31
N LYS A 69 22.46 -16.26 -4.11
CA LYS A 69 23.87 -16.58 -4.39
C LYS A 69 24.51 -15.46 -5.21
N LYS A 70 25.71 -15.07 -4.80
CA LYS A 70 26.52 -14.05 -5.49
C LYS A 70 26.89 -14.49 -6.90
N GLU A 71 27.27 -15.77 -7.03
CA GLU A 71 27.78 -16.39 -8.27
C GLU A 71 26.71 -16.58 -9.37
N THR A 72 25.43 -16.49 -9.01
CA THR A 72 24.32 -16.70 -9.96
C THR A 72 24.32 -15.59 -11.00
N SER A 73 24.30 -15.98 -12.28
CA SER A 73 24.27 -15.05 -13.40
C SER A 73 23.02 -14.16 -13.39
N ALA A 74 23.14 -12.94 -13.95
CA ALA A 74 22.02 -11.99 -14.00
C ALA A 74 20.80 -12.55 -14.75
N ALA A 75 21.03 -13.28 -15.85
CA ALA A 75 19.97 -13.93 -16.62
C ALA A 75 19.20 -14.96 -15.79
N VAL A 76 19.91 -15.76 -14.99
CA VAL A 76 19.28 -16.74 -14.08
C VAL A 76 18.54 -16.01 -12.96
N LYS A 77 19.12 -14.99 -12.32
CA LYS A 77 18.43 -14.19 -11.28
C LYS A 77 17.12 -13.58 -11.80
N ARG A 78 17.11 -13.04 -13.02
CA ARG A 78 15.90 -12.54 -13.68
C ARG A 78 14.84 -13.63 -13.84
N ASN A 79 15.22 -14.78 -14.40
CA ASN A 79 14.32 -15.92 -14.57
C ASN A 79 13.77 -16.41 -13.21
N LEU A 80 14.60 -16.45 -12.17
CA LEU A 80 14.18 -16.83 -10.82
C LEU A 80 13.12 -15.86 -10.26
N CYS A 81 13.29 -14.54 -10.43
CA CYS A 81 12.25 -13.57 -10.05
C CYS A 81 10.93 -13.84 -10.80
N GLU A 82 11.00 -14.08 -12.11
CA GLU A 82 9.80 -14.38 -12.93
C GLU A 82 9.10 -15.66 -12.49
N ILE A 83 9.86 -16.73 -12.19
CA ILE A 83 9.32 -17.99 -11.69
C ILE A 83 8.68 -17.81 -10.32
N LEU A 84 9.34 -17.12 -9.38
CA LEU A 84 8.79 -16.82 -8.06
C LEU A 84 7.48 -16.02 -8.16
N GLY A 85 7.43 -15.03 -9.06
CA GLY A 85 6.23 -14.27 -9.37
C GLY A 85 5.11 -15.11 -9.98
N ALA A 86 5.43 -16.11 -10.81
CA ALA A 86 4.46 -17.03 -11.38
C ALA A 86 3.91 -18.04 -10.35
N ILE A 87 4.74 -18.48 -9.40
CA ILE A 87 4.33 -19.37 -8.30
C ILE A 87 3.39 -18.64 -7.33
N ARG A 88 3.58 -17.33 -7.14
CA ARG A 88 2.74 -16.46 -6.28
C ARG A 88 2.69 -16.92 -4.82
N GLU A 89 3.83 -17.33 -4.28
CA GLU A 89 3.96 -17.69 -2.87
C GLU A 89 4.19 -16.43 -2.01
N PRO A 90 3.26 -16.01 -1.13
CA PRO A 90 3.45 -14.85 -0.23
C PRO A 90 4.27 -15.25 1.00
N ASN A 91 5.47 -15.79 0.77
CA ASN A 91 6.40 -16.19 1.81
C ASN A 91 7.34 -15.02 2.16
N LYS A 92 7.57 -14.78 3.46
CA LYS A 92 8.49 -13.75 3.96
C LYS A 92 9.87 -13.79 3.30
N ASP A 93 10.43 -14.97 3.06
CA ASP A 93 11.76 -15.15 2.44
C ASP A 93 11.75 -14.75 0.97
N VAL A 94 10.67 -15.09 0.25
CA VAL A 94 10.45 -14.67 -1.16
C VAL A 94 10.30 -13.16 -1.23
N LEU A 95 9.43 -12.59 -0.40
CA LEU A 95 9.19 -11.15 -0.35
C LEU A 95 10.46 -10.38 0.04
N SER A 96 11.24 -10.91 0.99
CA SER A 96 12.53 -10.31 1.37
C SER A 96 13.52 -10.33 0.20
N ALA A 97 13.72 -11.50 -0.43
CA ALA A 97 14.64 -11.64 -1.55
C ALA A 97 14.26 -10.74 -2.73
N LEU A 98 12.97 -10.70 -3.11
CA LEU A 98 12.49 -9.85 -4.20
C LEU A 98 12.61 -8.36 -3.86
N LYS A 99 12.32 -7.94 -2.61
CA LYS A 99 12.53 -6.54 -2.18
C LYS A 99 14.00 -6.15 -2.22
N THR A 100 14.91 -7.05 -1.85
CA THR A 100 16.36 -6.81 -2.01
C THR A 100 16.73 -6.66 -3.49
N LYS A 101 16.19 -7.52 -4.36
CA LYS A 101 16.46 -7.49 -5.81
C LYS A 101 15.84 -6.29 -6.53
N LEU A 102 14.78 -5.71 -5.99
CA LEU A 102 14.21 -4.46 -6.49
C LEU A 102 15.19 -3.28 -6.42
N ASN A 103 16.13 -3.31 -5.47
CA ASN A 103 17.12 -2.25 -5.25
C ASN A 103 18.51 -2.59 -5.85
N ASP A 104 18.62 -3.65 -6.65
CA ASP A 104 19.88 -4.12 -7.25
C ASP A 104 20.12 -3.43 -8.61
N PRO A 105 21.16 -2.57 -8.76
CA PRO A 105 21.30 -1.66 -9.91
C PRO A 105 21.96 -2.24 -11.18
N ASP A 106 22.17 -3.56 -11.28
CA ASP A 106 22.98 -4.14 -12.38
C ASP A 106 22.26 -4.29 -13.75
N GLU A 107 22.84 -3.55 -14.73
CA GLU A 107 22.86 -3.56 -16.20
C GLU A 107 21.58 -3.56 -17.09
N PHE A 108 21.76 -2.87 -18.23
CA PHE A 108 20.80 -2.25 -19.14
C PHE A 108 19.78 -3.19 -19.80
N GLY A 109 18.52 -2.73 -19.85
CA GLY A 109 17.47 -3.21 -20.77
C GLY A 109 16.65 -4.42 -20.31
N THR A 110 17.08 -5.12 -19.26
CA THR A 110 16.41 -6.34 -18.76
C THR A 110 16.66 -6.53 -17.24
N SER A 111 16.47 -5.46 -16.47
CA SER A 111 16.94 -5.38 -15.08
C SER A 111 16.26 -6.39 -14.15
N ILE A 112 17.06 -6.99 -13.26
CA ILE A 112 16.60 -7.87 -12.18
C ILE A 112 15.56 -7.14 -11.32
N ALA A 113 15.76 -5.84 -11.09
CA ALA A 113 14.83 -4.97 -10.38
C ALA A 113 13.44 -4.92 -11.03
N SER A 114 13.35 -4.82 -12.36
CA SER A 114 12.07 -4.84 -13.08
C SER A 114 11.36 -6.19 -12.95
N ALA A 115 12.11 -7.29 -13.04
CA ALA A 115 11.56 -8.63 -12.82
C ALA A 115 11.09 -8.82 -11.39
N ALA A 116 11.81 -8.28 -10.40
CA ALA A 116 11.42 -8.30 -9.00
C ALA A 116 10.16 -7.46 -8.74
N ALA A 117 10.05 -6.25 -9.30
CA ALA A 117 8.84 -5.42 -9.22
C ALA A 117 7.61 -6.15 -9.76
N ARG A 118 7.74 -6.79 -10.93
CA ARG A 118 6.69 -7.58 -11.56
C ARG A 118 6.32 -8.81 -10.74
N ALA A 119 7.31 -9.48 -10.16
CA ALA A 119 7.10 -10.65 -9.30
C ALA A 119 6.35 -10.27 -8.02
N LEU A 120 6.76 -9.18 -7.35
CA LEU A 120 6.07 -8.64 -6.18
C LEU A 120 4.61 -8.30 -6.51
N ALA A 121 4.36 -7.61 -7.62
CA ALA A 121 3.00 -7.29 -8.06
C ALA A 121 2.16 -8.54 -8.37
N SER A 122 2.78 -9.60 -8.91
CA SER A 122 2.09 -10.86 -9.21
C SER A 122 1.76 -11.67 -7.95
N ILE A 123 2.62 -11.59 -6.92
CA ILE A 123 2.36 -12.17 -5.60
C ILE A 123 1.22 -11.42 -4.90
N GLY A 124 1.18 -10.09 -5.02
CA GLY A 124 0.08 -9.27 -4.51
C GLY A 124 0.05 -9.13 -2.99
N ASP A 125 1.20 -9.23 -2.33
CA ASP A 125 1.33 -9.00 -0.89
C ASP A 125 1.62 -7.52 -0.58
N ASP A 126 0.73 -6.88 0.18
CA ASP A 126 0.76 -5.43 0.47
C ASP A 126 2.03 -4.98 1.21
N SER A 127 2.75 -5.88 1.88
CA SER A 127 4.03 -5.54 2.51
C SER A 127 5.10 -5.10 1.50
N ALA A 128 4.87 -5.31 0.20
CA ALA A 128 5.72 -4.84 -0.89
C ALA A 128 5.49 -3.37 -1.27
N ILE A 129 4.36 -2.77 -0.90
CA ILE A 129 4.01 -1.39 -1.23
C ILE A 129 5.12 -0.39 -0.85
N PRO A 130 5.67 -0.41 0.38
CA PRO A 130 6.72 0.55 0.75
C PRO A 130 7.95 0.47 -0.15
N ALA A 131 8.36 -0.74 -0.53
CA ALA A 131 9.52 -0.96 -1.39
C ALA A 131 9.26 -0.42 -2.81
N ILE A 132 8.08 -0.69 -3.39
CA ILE A 132 7.69 -0.16 -4.71
C ILE A 132 7.66 1.38 -4.69
N VAL A 133 7.05 1.98 -3.67
CA VAL A 133 6.92 3.44 -3.53
C VAL A 133 8.29 4.10 -3.33
N GLU A 134 9.16 3.51 -2.52
CA GLU A 134 10.53 3.98 -2.32
C GLU A 134 11.32 3.95 -3.64
N THR A 135 11.22 2.85 -4.40
CA THR A 135 11.87 2.75 -5.72
C THR A 135 11.32 3.80 -6.69
N LEU A 136 10.01 4.07 -6.72
CA LEU A 136 9.40 5.12 -7.56
C LEU A 136 9.90 6.53 -7.22
N LYS A 137 10.31 6.78 -5.97
CA LYS A 137 10.87 8.05 -5.50
C LYS A 137 12.38 8.14 -5.68
N SER A 138 13.05 7.04 -6.03
CA SER A 138 14.50 6.99 -6.20
C SER A 138 14.98 7.60 -7.51
N LYS A 139 16.25 7.98 -7.59
CA LYS A 139 16.87 8.40 -8.86
C LYS A 139 17.03 7.25 -9.86
N SER A 140 16.99 6.00 -9.40
CA SER A 140 17.21 4.81 -10.23
C SER A 140 16.15 4.66 -11.31
N VAL A 141 14.89 5.02 -11.02
CA VAL A 141 13.80 4.98 -12.01
C VAL A 141 13.96 6.06 -13.09
N ASP A 142 14.67 7.17 -12.83
CA ASP A 142 14.86 8.21 -13.84
C ASP A 142 15.80 7.77 -14.98
N SER A 143 16.75 6.89 -14.67
CA SER A 143 17.64 6.25 -15.64
C SER A 143 17.06 4.97 -16.26
N ASP A 144 16.21 4.21 -15.55
CA ASP A 144 15.61 2.96 -16.02
C ASP A 144 14.09 3.10 -16.25
N ARG A 145 13.69 3.30 -17.52
CA ARG A 145 12.28 3.43 -17.91
C ARG A 145 11.49 2.12 -17.74
N ILE A 146 12.12 0.96 -17.88
CA ILE A 146 11.44 -0.33 -17.74
C ILE A 146 11.11 -0.55 -16.27
N LEU A 147 12.06 -0.28 -15.37
CA LEU A 147 11.83 -0.32 -13.93
C LEU A 147 10.76 0.68 -13.52
N LYS A 148 10.82 1.92 -14.03
CA LYS A 148 9.78 2.93 -13.77
C LYS A 148 8.41 2.41 -14.18
N TYR A 149 8.27 1.85 -15.38
CA TYR A 149 7.01 1.29 -15.87
C TYR A 149 6.49 0.15 -14.99
N GLU A 150 7.34 -0.82 -14.63
CA GLU A 150 6.93 -1.96 -13.81
C GLU A 150 6.55 -1.54 -12.38
N CYS A 151 7.28 -0.59 -11.78
CA CYS A 151 6.92 -0.06 -10.47
C CYS A 151 5.61 0.74 -10.50
N ILE A 152 5.34 1.50 -11.56
CA ILE A 152 4.05 2.20 -11.76
C ILE A 152 2.91 1.19 -11.84
N ARG A 153 3.08 0.14 -12.66
CA ARG A 153 2.09 -0.95 -12.78
C ARG A 153 1.88 -1.67 -11.46
N ALA A 154 2.94 -2.00 -10.75
CA ALA A 154 2.89 -2.61 -9.44
C ALA A 154 2.09 -1.73 -8.47
N ALA A 155 2.39 -0.43 -8.40
CA ALA A 155 1.64 0.52 -7.56
C ALA A 155 0.14 0.56 -7.91
N GLY A 156 -0.21 0.51 -9.20
CA GLY A 156 -1.59 0.38 -9.65
C GLY A 156 -2.28 -0.91 -9.20
N LEU A 157 -1.60 -2.06 -9.37
CA LEU A 157 -2.11 -3.38 -8.96
C LEU A 157 -2.29 -3.49 -7.43
N PHE A 158 -1.35 -2.93 -6.66
CA PHE A 158 -1.44 -2.84 -5.20
C PHE A 158 -2.43 -1.79 -4.71
N ARG A 159 -2.93 -0.91 -5.59
CA ARG A 159 -3.70 0.28 -5.21
C ARG A 159 -2.98 1.17 -4.19
N ALA A 160 -1.66 1.32 -4.34
CA ALA A 160 -0.79 2.05 -3.42
C ALA A 160 -1.11 3.56 -3.41
N ARG A 161 -1.78 4.04 -2.35
CA ARG A 161 -2.16 5.47 -2.20
C ARG A 161 -0.95 6.37 -2.01
N GLU A 162 0.08 5.87 -1.34
CA GLU A 162 1.34 6.56 -1.09
C GLU A 162 2.12 6.84 -2.38
N ALA A 163 1.76 6.16 -3.48
CA ALA A 163 2.30 6.40 -4.80
C ALA A 163 1.58 7.54 -5.55
N VAL A 164 0.39 7.99 -5.11
CA VAL A 164 -0.45 8.93 -5.87
C VAL A 164 0.31 10.21 -6.23
N GLU A 165 1.00 10.83 -5.28
CA GLU A 165 1.72 12.09 -5.55
C GLU A 165 2.82 11.90 -6.62
N VAL A 166 3.56 10.80 -6.57
CA VAL A 166 4.63 10.52 -7.55
C VAL A 166 4.05 10.09 -8.91
N LEU A 167 2.96 9.32 -8.92
CA LEU A 167 2.26 8.93 -10.14
C LEU A 167 1.66 10.13 -10.88
N ARG A 168 1.09 11.10 -10.15
CA ARG A 168 0.59 12.36 -10.73
C ARG A 168 1.69 13.11 -11.46
N LYS A 169 2.90 13.19 -10.90
CA LYS A 169 4.08 13.80 -11.57
C LYS A 169 4.45 13.06 -12.86
N PHE A 170 4.25 11.75 -12.93
CA PHE A 170 4.55 10.95 -14.12
C PHE A 170 3.55 11.11 -15.27
N LEU A 171 2.38 11.72 -15.03
CA LEU A 171 1.45 12.13 -16.11
C LEU A 171 2.07 13.16 -17.06
N ASP A 172 3.11 13.87 -16.63
CA ASP A 172 3.85 14.85 -17.43
C ASP A 172 5.05 14.26 -18.18
N ASP A 173 5.31 12.94 -18.07
CA ASP A 173 6.38 12.30 -18.85
C ASP A 173 6.02 12.29 -20.34
N LYS A 174 6.71 13.14 -21.12
CA LYS A 174 6.52 13.28 -22.57
C LYS A 174 7.41 12.35 -23.40
N LYS A 175 8.25 11.53 -22.77
CA LYS A 175 9.24 10.73 -23.50
C LYS A 175 8.55 9.52 -24.15
N PRO A 176 8.90 9.15 -25.40
CA PRO A 176 8.35 7.98 -26.06
C PRO A 176 8.82 6.67 -25.39
N ALA A 177 8.17 5.55 -25.76
CA ALA A 177 8.43 4.23 -25.20
C ALA A 177 9.85 3.70 -25.51
N SER A 178 10.40 4.00 -26.68
CA SER A 178 11.74 3.58 -27.10
C SER A 178 12.40 4.63 -27.99
N ALA A 179 13.74 4.65 -28.01
CA ALA A 179 14.50 5.37 -29.03
C ALA A 179 14.54 4.49 -30.30
N GLY A 180 13.52 4.56 -31.14
CA GLY A 180 13.58 3.93 -32.47
C GLY A 180 12.29 3.32 -33.04
N GLU A 181 11.18 3.26 -32.30
CA GLU A 181 9.89 2.85 -32.87
C GLU A 181 8.98 4.07 -33.04
N ASN A 182 8.22 4.08 -34.15
CA ASN A 182 7.35 5.18 -34.60
C ASN A 182 6.13 5.44 -33.68
N ASP A 183 6.10 4.88 -32.47
CA ASP A 183 5.05 5.10 -31.50
C ASP A 183 5.48 6.19 -30.51
N ASP A 184 5.15 7.43 -30.84
CA ASP A 184 5.27 8.63 -30.01
C ASP A 184 4.42 8.58 -28.71
N ALA A 185 3.94 7.40 -28.28
CA ALA A 185 3.07 7.24 -27.14
C ALA A 185 3.87 7.37 -25.81
N PRO A 186 3.44 8.25 -24.89
CA PRO A 186 4.11 8.43 -23.60
C PRO A 186 3.76 7.28 -22.65
N LEU A 187 4.46 6.15 -22.81
CA LEU A 187 4.24 4.90 -22.06
C LEU A 187 4.14 5.09 -20.54
N ILE A 188 5.01 5.93 -19.98
CA ILE A 188 5.03 6.23 -18.55
C ILE A 188 3.79 7.01 -18.11
N ALA A 189 3.37 8.02 -18.87
CA ALA A 189 2.16 8.78 -18.57
C ALA A 189 0.89 7.91 -18.70
N ALA A 190 0.84 7.03 -19.70
CA ALA A 190 -0.26 6.08 -19.87
C ALA A 190 -0.33 5.06 -18.72
N ALA A 191 0.83 4.49 -18.33
CA ALA A 191 0.91 3.59 -17.18
C ALA A 191 0.54 4.30 -15.88
N ALA A 192 0.95 5.55 -15.70
CA ALA A 192 0.61 6.36 -14.52
C ALA A 192 -0.90 6.63 -14.48
N ALA A 193 -1.51 6.96 -15.61
CA ALA A 193 -2.96 7.13 -15.72
C ALA A 193 -3.70 5.83 -15.35
N ASP A 194 -3.30 4.70 -15.93
CA ASP A 194 -3.88 3.40 -15.58
C ASP A 194 -3.73 3.05 -14.11
N ALA A 195 -2.53 3.29 -13.54
CA ALA A 195 -2.26 3.05 -12.13
C ALA A 195 -3.14 3.92 -11.23
N LEU A 196 -3.25 5.22 -11.52
CA LEU A 196 -4.15 6.15 -10.81
C LEU A 196 -5.63 5.72 -10.93
N GLY A 197 -6.02 5.20 -12.10
CA GLY A 197 -7.32 4.59 -12.34
C GLY A 197 -7.59 3.33 -11.52
N LEU A 198 -6.59 2.44 -11.40
CA LEU A 198 -6.66 1.21 -10.60
C LEU A 198 -6.67 1.51 -9.09
N ILE A 199 -5.89 2.51 -8.67
CA ILE A 199 -5.89 3.06 -7.30
C ILE A 199 -7.23 3.75 -6.99
N ARG A 200 -7.94 4.20 -8.02
CA ARG A 200 -9.14 5.05 -7.93
C ARG A 200 -8.86 6.39 -7.24
N SER A 201 -7.72 6.99 -7.56
CA SER A 201 -7.29 8.25 -6.96
C SER A 201 -8.11 9.43 -7.48
N LEU A 202 -8.88 10.07 -6.60
CA LEU A 202 -9.61 11.29 -6.96
C LEU A 202 -8.74 12.54 -7.00
N ASP A 203 -7.61 12.55 -6.29
CA ASP A 203 -6.62 13.63 -6.37
C ASP A 203 -6.00 13.77 -7.76
N ALA A 204 -6.09 12.71 -8.57
CA ALA A 204 -5.61 12.68 -9.95
C ALA A 204 -6.66 13.11 -10.97
N VAL A 205 -7.94 13.28 -10.58
CA VAL A 205 -9.01 13.51 -11.58
C VAL A 205 -8.82 14.82 -12.32
N ASP A 206 -8.53 15.92 -11.61
CA ASP A 206 -8.25 17.21 -12.25
C ASP A 206 -7.06 17.08 -13.22
N ASP A 207 -5.99 16.38 -12.81
CA ASP A 207 -4.81 16.20 -13.67
C ASP A 207 -5.14 15.37 -14.92
N LEU A 208 -5.81 14.22 -14.75
CA LEU A 208 -6.20 13.32 -15.84
C LEU A 208 -7.15 14.02 -16.82
N ALA A 209 -8.12 14.79 -16.31
CA ALA A 209 -9.12 15.46 -17.12
C ALA A 209 -8.58 16.72 -17.82
N ASN A 210 -7.72 17.49 -17.15
CA ASN A 210 -6.98 18.58 -17.77
C ASN A 210 -6.09 18.06 -18.90
N LYS A 211 -5.41 16.91 -18.67
CA LYS A 211 -4.58 16.26 -19.69
C LYS A 211 -5.40 15.73 -20.87
N LEU A 212 -6.57 15.15 -20.59
CA LEU A 212 -7.51 14.69 -21.61
C LEU A 212 -7.98 15.85 -22.51
N SER A 213 -8.04 17.07 -21.95
CA SER A 213 -8.48 18.28 -22.64
C SER A 213 -7.34 19.03 -23.35
N ASP A 214 -6.10 18.56 -23.26
CA ASP A 214 -4.91 19.20 -23.85
C ASP A 214 -4.79 18.85 -25.34
N THR A 215 -5.08 19.82 -26.20
CA THR A 215 -5.05 19.67 -27.66
C THR A 215 -3.64 19.76 -28.28
N THR A 216 -2.58 19.90 -27.48
CA THR A 216 -1.22 20.24 -27.96
C THR A 216 -0.29 19.05 -28.24
N MET A 217 -0.70 17.82 -27.89
CA MET A 217 0.07 16.58 -28.11
C MET A 217 -0.15 15.99 -29.53
N ASN A 218 0.77 15.15 -30.03
CA ASN A 218 0.68 14.51 -31.36
C ASN A 218 -0.65 13.74 -31.51
N PRO A 219 -1.45 13.93 -32.57
CA PRO A 219 -2.77 13.29 -32.77
C PRO A 219 -2.82 11.77 -32.55
N SER A 220 -1.80 11.03 -32.99
CA SER A 220 -1.76 9.56 -32.83
C SER A 220 -1.46 9.15 -31.38
N SER A 221 -0.54 9.85 -30.70
CA SER A 221 -0.23 9.67 -29.28
C SER A 221 -1.35 10.12 -28.35
N ASN A 222 -2.09 11.16 -28.77
CA ASN A 222 -3.23 11.71 -28.07
C ASN A 222 -4.38 10.72 -27.95
N GLN A 223 -4.59 9.91 -28.98
CA GLN A 223 -5.66 8.92 -28.96
C GLN A 223 -5.34 7.80 -27.96
N VAL A 224 -4.11 7.27 -27.95
CA VAL A 224 -3.70 6.21 -27.02
C VAL A 224 -3.69 6.72 -25.58
N LEU A 225 -3.00 7.83 -25.30
CA LEU A 225 -2.95 8.41 -23.96
C LEU A 225 -4.35 8.83 -23.48
N GLY A 226 -5.13 9.48 -24.34
CA GLY A 226 -6.49 9.90 -24.03
C GLY A 226 -7.41 8.73 -23.66
N VAL A 227 -7.25 7.57 -24.32
CA VAL A 227 -7.98 6.34 -23.95
C VAL A 227 -7.59 5.86 -22.55
N HIS A 228 -6.30 5.87 -22.18
CA HIS A 228 -5.87 5.50 -20.82
C HIS A 228 -6.38 6.49 -19.77
N MET A 229 -6.33 7.80 -20.05
CA MET A 229 -6.87 8.85 -19.18
C MET A 229 -8.38 8.70 -18.99
N ALA A 230 -9.13 8.51 -20.07
CA ALA A 230 -10.57 8.30 -20.02
C ALA A 230 -10.94 6.98 -19.33
N ARG A 231 -10.19 5.89 -19.53
CA ARG A 231 -10.38 4.63 -18.80
C ARG A 231 -10.08 4.80 -17.32
N ALA A 232 -9.03 5.54 -16.97
CA ALA A 232 -8.71 5.86 -15.60
C ALA A 232 -9.84 6.66 -14.94
N LEU A 233 -10.29 7.74 -15.58
CA LEU A 233 -11.43 8.54 -15.16
C LEU A 233 -12.71 7.68 -15.07
N GLN A 234 -12.95 6.76 -16.00
CA GLN A 234 -14.08 5.83 -15.94
C GLN A 234 -13.97 4.88 -14.75
N ARG A 235 -12.79 4.34 -14.43
CA ARG A 235 -12.58 3.48 -13.26
C ARG A 235 -12.76 4.25 -11.96
N ILE A 236 -12.38 5.51 -11.96
CA ILE A 236 -12.46 6.43 -10.83
C ILE A 236 -13.90 6.89 -10.58
N LEU A 237 -14.62 7.26 -11.64
CA LEU A 237 -15.97 7.85 -11.64
C LEU A 237 -17.07 6.83 -12.01
N GLU A 238 -16.75 5.53 -11.98
CA GLU A 238 -17.62 4.43 -12.46
C GLU A 238 -19.03 4.48 -11.87
N HIS A 239 -19.16 4.96 -10.63
CA HIS A 239 -20.44 5.09 -9.96
C HIS A 239 -21.32 6.22 -10.51
N GLU A 240 -20.73 7.34 -10.93
CA GLU A 240 -21.47 8.48 -11.50
C GLU A 240 -22.07 8.12 -12.88
N LEU A 241 -21.41 7.22 -13.61
CA LEU A 241 -21.77 6.83 -14.98
C LEU A 241 -22.82 5.71 -15.08
N ARG A 242 -23.26 5.12 -13.96
CA ARG A 242 -24.22 3.99 -13.93
C ARG A 242 -25.69 4.42 -13.91
N GLY A 243 -25.98 5.73 -13.88
CA GLY A 243 -27.33 6.29 -14.01
C GLY A 243 -27.90 6.20 -15.43
N LYS A 244 -29.17 6.64 -15.63
CA LYS A 244 -29.69 6.89 -16.98
C LYS A 244 -28.90 8.06 -17.55
N ALA A 245 -27.89 7.77 -18.36
CA ALA A 245 -27.13 8.80 -19.08
C ALA A 245 -28.10 9.68 -19.88
N GLU A 246 -28.09 10.98 -19.59
CA GLU A 246 -28.79 11.97 -20.41
C GLU A 246 -28.14 12.03 -21.80
N LYS A 247 -28.81 12.70 -22.74
CA LYS A 247 -28.29 12.85 -24.11
C LYS A 247 -26.98 13.65 -24.02
N ASP A 248 -25.88 13.09 -24.55
CA ASP A 248 -24.52 13.66 -24.56
C ASP A 248 -23.63 13.41 -23.31
N GLU A 249 -24.02 12.50 -22.40
CA GLU A 249 -23.16 12.07 -21.29
C GLU A 249 -22.29 10.84 -21.60
N PRO A 250 -21.06 10.75 -21.06
CA PRO A 250 -20.20 9.58 -21.23
C PRO A 250 -20.82 8.31 -20.60
N ARG A 251 -20.64 7.15 -21.26
CA ARG A 251 -21.13 5.84 -20.79
C ARG A 251 -19.98 4.92 -20.42
N ALA A 252 -20.20 4.07 -19.41
CA ALA A 252 -19.26 3.01 -19.06
C ALA A 252 -19.08 2.03 -20.25
N GLY A 253 -17.83 1.82 -20.68
CA GLY A 253 -17.45 0.83 -21.70
C GLY A 253 -17.40 1.35 -23.15
N ALA A 254 -17.67 2.64 -23.39
CA ALA A 254 -17.68 3.24 -24.73
C ALA A 254 -16.29 3.44 -25.38
N LEU A 255 -15.20 3.08 -24.68
CA LEU A 255 -13.81 3.27 -25.13
C LEU A 255 -13.27 2.07 -25.94
N ALA A 256 -14.15 1.29 -26.56
CA ALA A 256 -13.84 0.16 -27.41
C ALA A 256 -14.65 0.27 -28.71
N GLY A 257 -14.00 0.29 -29.88
CA GLY A 257 -14.66 0.54 -31.16
C GLY A 257 -13.72 1.17 -32.20
N GLU A 258 -14.29 1.68 -33.29
CA GLU A 258 -13.51 2.35 -34.35
C GLU A 258 -12.94 3.70 -33.90
N ALA A 259 -11.88 4.17 -34.56
CA ALA A 259 -11.15 5.38 -34.17
C ALA A 259 -12.05 6.63 -34.06
N ALA A 260 -13.07 6.75 -34.91
CA ALA A 260 -14.03 7.85 -34.89
C ALA A 260 -14.95 7.82 -33.65
N GLU A 261 -15.37 6.63 -33.20
CA GLU A 261 -16.20 6.44 -32.01
C GLU A 261 -15.41 6.73 -30.73
N VAL A 262 -14.15 6.27 -30.69
CA VAL A 262 -13.22 6.58 -29.60
C VAL A 262 -13.04 8.10 -29.50
N LYS A 263 -12.81 8.79 -30.62
CA LYS A 263 -12.64 10.26 -30.64
C LYS A 263 -13.88 10.99 -30.15
N ALA A 264 -15.07 10.64 -30.65
CA ALA A 264 -16.34 11.26 -30.21
C ALA A 264 -16.61 11.02 -28.71
N THR A 265 -16.23 9.84 -28.20
CA THR A 265 -16.33 9.52 -26.78
C THR A 265 -15.40 10.40 -25.94
N LEU A 266 -14.14 10.59 -26.36
CA LEU A 266 -13.20 11.47 -25.65
C LEU A 266 -13.71 12.93 -25.60
N GLU A 267 -14.27 13.45 -26.71
CA GLU A 267 -14.85 14.80 -26.76
C GLU A 267 -16.04 14.97 -25.78
N ALA A 268 -16.89 13.95 -25.64
CA ALA A 268 -17.99 13.95 -24.68
C ALA A 268 -17.50 13.95 -23.22
N TRP A 269 -16.45 13.18 -22.92
CA TRP A 269 -15.79 13.16 -21.61
C TRP A 269 -15.21 14.53 -21.22
N THR A 270 -14.50 15.21 -22.13
CA THR A 270 -13.96 16.56 -21.91
C THR A 270 -15.05 17.59 -21.63
N LYS A 271 -16.14 17.53 -22.39
CA LYS A 271 -17.28 18.45 -22.22
C LYS A 271 -18.03 18.23 -20.90
N TRP A 272 -18.22 16.96 -20.49
CA TRP A 272 -18.90 16.59 -19.25
C TRP A 272 -18.11 17.01 -18.00
N TRP A 273 -16.80 16.73 -17.95
CA TRP A 273 -15.93 17.09 -16.82
C TRP A 273 -15.94 18.59 -16.52
N SER A 274 -15.98 19.41 -17.57
CA SER A 274 -16.03 20.88 -17.46
C SER A 274 -17.32 21.40 -16.81
N SER A 275 -18.25 20.54 -16.37
CA SER A 275 -19.61 20.92 -15.97
C SER A 275 -20.10 20.66 -14.53
N LYS A 276 -19.84 19.56 -13.77
CA LYS A 276 -20.48 19.34 -12.40
C LYS A 276 -20.26 17.98 -11.69
N SER A 277 -20.36 17.94 -10.33
CA SER A 277 -21.29 17.15 -9.45
C SER A 277 -20.73 16.75 -8.07
N ALA A 278 -19.49 16.26 -8.03
CA ALA A 278 -18.80 15.66 -6.89
C ALA A 278 -18.88 16.42 -5.54
N LYS A 279 -18.51 17.70 -5.59
CA LYS A 279 -18.41 18.57 -4.41
C LYS A 279 -19.71 18.74 -3.61
N LYS A 280 -20.88 18.53 -4.24
CA LYS A 280 -22.18 18.75 -3.59
C LYS A 280 -22.57 17.60 -2.65
N ASN A 281 -22.37 16.34 -3.06
CA ASN A 281 -22.81 15.16 -2.31
C ASN A 281 -21.99 14.93 -1.04
N ILE A 282 -20.70 15.27 -1.09
CA ILE A 282 -19.80 15.25 0.06
C ILE A 282 -20.29 16.20 1.16
N GLU A 283 -20.61 17.45 0.80
CA GLU A 283 -21.06 18.45 1.77
C GLU A 283 -22.43 18.08 2.37
N GLU A 284 -23.34 17.53 1.58
CA GLU A 284 -24.62 17.02 2.09
C GLU A 284 -24.44 15.83 3.05
N THR A 285 -23.53 14.90 2.74
CA THR A 285 -23.28 13.73 3.58
C THR A 285 -22.60 14.10 4.90
N LYS A 286 -21.63 15.03 4.90
CA LYS A 286 -21.03 15.58 6.12
C LYS A 286 -22.07 16.17 7.07
N VAL A 287 -23.03 16.93 6.52
CA VAL A 287 -24.13 17.50 7.30
C VAL A 287 -25.01 16.40 7.91
N ARG A 288 -25.28 15.30 7.18
CA ARG A 288 -26.06 14.17 7.69
C ARG A 288 -25.35 13.43 8.82
N ILE A 289 -24.06 13.14 8.66
CA ILE A 289 -23.23 12.52 9.70
C ILE A 289 -23.28 13.35 10.99
N GLY A 290 -23.11 14.68 10.89
CA GLY A 290 -23.19 15.56 12.06
C GLY A 290 -24.53 15.51 12.79
N LYS A 291 -25.65 15.35 12.07
CA LYS A 291 -26.98 15.18 12.70
C LYS A 291 -27.14 13.81 13.36
N LEU A 292 -26.58 12.75 12.76
CA LEU A 292 -26.60 11.41 13.34
C LEU A 292 -25.78 11.33 14.63
N VAL A 293 -24.60 11.95 14.66
CA VAL A 293 -23.75 12.09 15.86
C VAL A 293 -24.56 12.68 17.01
N ALA A 294 -25.20 13.83 16.80
CA ALA A 294 -26.03 14.47 17.82
C ALA A 294 -27.17 13.57 18.34
N ALA A 295 -27.77 12.76 17.46
CA ALA A 295 -28.82 11.82 17.83
C ALA A 295 -28.29 10.61 18.63
N VAL A 296 -27.13 10.07 18.25
CA VAL A 296 -26.45 8.97 18.96
C VAL A 296 -26.02 9.40 20.37
N ASP A 297 -25.46 10.60 20.49
CA ASP A 297 -25.04 11.14 21.80
C ASP A 297 -26.23 11.37 22.73
N LYS A 298 -27.33 11.91 22.19
CA LYS A 298 -28.58 12.07 22.94
C LYS A 298 -29.17 10.72 23.36
N PHE A 299 -29.16 9.73 22.48
CA PHE A 299 -29.59 8.36 22.81
C PHE A 299 -28.74 7.81 23.97
N LYS A 300 -27.41 7.95 23.91
CA LYS A 300 -26.51 7.52 24.98
C LYS A 300 -26.78 8.20 26.31
N ALA A 301 -27.03 9.52 26.29
CA ALA A 301 -27.31 10.30 27.50
C ALA A 301 -28.62 9.86 28.19
N GLU A 302 -29.66 9.54 27.42
CA GLU A 302 -30.97 9.18 27.98
C GLU A 302 -31.12 7.68 28.29
N GLN A 303 -30.52 6.80 27.49
CA GLN A 303 -30.62 5.34 27.63
C GLN A 303 -29.46 4.73 28.41
N GLY A 304 -28.38 5.48 28.62
CA GLY A 304 -27.17 5.01 29.31
C GLY A 304 -26.25 4.13 28.45
N ALA A 305 -26.66 3.75 27.23
CA ALA A 305 -25.89 2.96 26.27
C ALA A 305 -26.03 3.50 24.85
N TYR A 306 -25.02 3.29 24.00
CA TYR A 306 -25.12 3.62 22.57
C TYR A 306 -26.16 2.73 21.89
N PRO A 307 -26.82 3.20 20.81
CA PRO A 307 -27.73 2.36 20.06
C PRO A 307 -26.97 1.17 19.47
N VAL A 308 -27.60 -0.01 19.39
CA VAL A 308 -26.98 -1.20 18.78
C VAL A 308 -26.91 -1.05 17.25
N ILE A 309 -27.90 -0.40 16.66
CA ILE A 309 -27.99 -0.08 15.22
C ILE A 309 -28.59 1.32 15.06
N LEU A 310 -28.25 2.04 13.98
CA LEU A 310 -28.78 3.38 13.72
C LEU A 310 -30.31 3.43 13.62
N GLN A 311 -30.96 2.32 13.23
CA GLN A 311 -32.42 2.21 13.19
C GLN A 311 -33.08 2.49 14.54
N HIS A 312 -32.38 2.19 15.66
CA HIS A 312 -32.88 2.49 17.00
C HIS A 312 -32.99 4.00 17.30
N LEU A 313 -32.43 4.86 16.45
CA LEU A 313 -32.66 6.31 16.52
C LEU A 313 -34.04 6.71 15.97
N GLN A 314 -34.65 5.88 15.12
CA GLN A 314 -35.98 6.12 14.55
C GLN A 314 -37.06 5.28 15.23
N THR A 315 -36.72 4.04 15.61
CA THR A 315 -37.67 3.07 16.19
C THR A 315 -37.27 2.70 17.60
N LYS A 316 -38.26 2.60 18.51
CA LYS A 316 -38.05 2.19 19.89
C LYS A 316 -37.45 0.78 19.97
N PRO A 317 -36.26 0.58 20.56
CA PRO A 317 -35.75 -0.75 20.84
C PRO A 317 -36.44 -1.37 22.06
N GLU A 318 -36.54 -2.70 22.10
CA GLU A 318 -37.17 -3.44 23.20
C GLU A 318 -36.51 -3.18 24.57
N THR A 319 -35.22 -2.87 24.55
CA THR A 319 -34.41 -2.58 25.74
C THR A 319 -34.63 -1.17 26.31
N ALA A 320 -35.29 -0.26 25.57
CA ALA A 320 -35.52 1.11 26.01
C ALA A 320 -36.74 1.23 26.93
N LYS A 321 -36.50 1.65 28.17
CA LYS A 321 -37.55 1.90 29.17
C LYS A 321 -38.38 3.15 28.82
N THR A 322 -37.69 4.22 28.42
CA THR A 322 -38.27 5.50 27.99
C THR A 322 -37.80 5.77 26.56
N TYR A 323 -38.67 6.23 25.65
CA TYR A 323 -38.29 6.52 24.27
C TYR A 323 -39.15 7.67 23.72
N PRO A 324 -38.57 8.68 23.06
CA PRO A 324 -39.33 9.77 22.46
C PRO A 324 -40.34 9.26 21.43
N LYS A 325 -41.56 9.81 21.43
CA LYS A 325 -42.63 9.37 20.52
C LYS A 325 -42.22 9.46 19.04
N ASP A 326 -41.42 10.45 18.69
CA ASP A 326 -40.96 10.72 17.32
C ASP A 326 -39.54 10.18 17.03
N GLY A 327 -38.94 9.44 17.98
CA GLY A 327 -37.55 8.99 17.89
C GLY A 327 -36.51 10.07 18.21
N TYR A 328 -35.24 9.68 18.12
CA TYR A 328 -34.06 10.54 18.29
C TYR A 328 -33.59 11.18 16.96
N TYR A 329 -34.01 10.62 15.82
CA TYR A 329 -33.63 11.09 14.49
C TYR A 329 -34.77 10.89 13.49
N SER A 330 -35.08 11.91 12.67
CA SER A 330 -36.14 11.85 11.65
C SER A 330 -35.63 11.97 10.21
N GLY A 331 -34.31 12.04 10.02
CA GLY A 331 -33.67 12.12 8.70
C GLY A 331 -33.47 10.75 8.06
N ASP A 332 -32.90 10.75 6.85
CA ASP A 332 -32.53 9.51 6.16
C ASP A 332 -31.30 8.86 6.81
N LEU A 333 -31.34 7.55 7.03
CA LEU A 333 -30.20 6.77 7.51
C LEU A 333 -29.24 6.37 6.37
N LYS A 334 -29.33 7.11 5.25
CA LYS A 334 -28.51 6.94 4.07
C LYS A 334 -27.71 8.20 3.74
N ASP A 335 -26.55 8.00 3.14
CA ASP A 335 -25.69 9.05 2.60
C ASP A 335 -26.32 9.73 1.36
N ALA A 336 -25.67 10.79 0.84
CA ALA A 336 -26.15 11.50 -0.34
C ALA A 336 -26.12 10.65 -1.63
N TRP A 337 -25.44 9.49 -1.60
CA TRP A 337 -25.40 8.51 -2.68
C TRP A 337 -26.43 7.38 -2.50
N GLY A 338 -27.25 7.43 -1.45
CA GLY A 338 -28.35 6.49 -1.19
C GLY A 338 -27.95 5.19 -0.47
N ARG A 339 -26.75 5.11 0.11
CA ARG A 339 -26.25 3.95 0.86
C ARG A 339 -26.41 4.12 2.35
N ASN A 340 -26.57 3.01 3.06
CA ASN A 340 -26.61 3.03 4.53
C ASN A 340 -25.24 3.43 5.09
N PHE A 341 -25.25 4.23 6.17
CA PHE A 341 -24.05 4.46 6.95
C PHE A 341 -23.61 3.16 7.64
N ALA A 342 -22.30 2.89 7.65
CA ALA A 342 -21.72 1.89 8.54
C ALA A 342 -21.64 2.46 9.95
N TYR A 343 -22.09 1.69 10.93
CA TYR A 343 -22.13 2.11 12.32
C TYR A 343 -21.59 1.02 13.23
N ARG A 344 -20.74 1.41 14.19
CA ARG A 344 -20.20 0.50 15.20
C ARG A 344 -19.98 1.22 16.52
N ALA A 345 -20.34 0.56 17.62
CA ALA A 345 -20.00 0.97 18.98
C ALA A 345 -19.54 -0.28 19.77
N PRO A 346 -18.30 -0.32 20.29
CA PRO A 346 -17.27 0.72 20.26
C PRO A 346 -16.67 0.97 18.85
N GLY A 347 -16.17 2.20 18.63
CA GLY A 347 -15.58 2.64 17.37
C GLY A 347 -14.10 2.24 17.18
N THR A 348 -13.52 2.62 16.04
CA THR A 348 -12.09 2.46 15.70
C THR A 348 -11.38 3.70 16.20
N GLY A 349 -10.93 3.69 17.45
CA GLY A 349 -10.26 4.84 18.05
C GLY A 349 -11.19 5.93 18.59
N ALA A 350 -12.50 5.90 18.29
CA ALA A 350 -13.52 6.75 18.92
C ALA A 350 -14.54 5.93 19.72
N ASP A 351 -15.39 6.60 20.52
CA ASP A 351 -16.46 5.93 21.28
C ASP A 351 -17.42 5.14 20.36
N TYR A 352 -17.65 5.64 19.14
CA TYR A 352 -18.39 4.98 18.07
C TYR A 352 -18.02 5.55 16.70
N ASP A 353 -18.25 4.75 15.66
CA ASP A 353 -18.02 5.12 14.25
C ASP A 353 -19.35 5.31 13.53
N ILE A 354 -19.47 6.38 12.74
CA ILE A 354 -20.47 6.52 11.68
C ILE A 354 -19.71 6.85 10.40
N VAL A 355 -19.81 5.97 9.42
CA VAL A 355 -19.05 6.07 8.17
C VAL A 355 -19.98 6.04 6.97
N SER A 356 -19.79 6.98 6.07
CA SER A 356 -20.25 6.86 4.69
C SER A 356 -19.07 6.44 3.85
N TYR A 357 -19.12 5.26 3.22
CA TYR A 357 -18.10 4.78 2.29
C TYR A 357 -18.19 5.43 0.89
N GLY A 358 -18.59 6.70 0.87
CA GLY A 358 -18.85 7.49 -0.33
C GLY A 358 -19.67 6.82 -1.44
N ALA A 359 -19.43 7.28 -2.66
CA ALA A 359 -20.16 6.87 -3.85
C ALA A 359 -19.91 5.42 -4.27
N ASP A 360 -18.90 4.69 -3.80
CA ASP A 360 -18.70 3.29 -4.20
C ASP A 360 -19.12 2.28 -3.12
N GLY A 361 -19.38 2.74 -1.90
CA GLY A 361 -19.80 1.91 -0.78
C GLY A 361 -18.69 1.02 -0.24
N ARG A 362 -17.42 1.34 -0.54
CA ARG A 362 -16.24 0.59 -0.09
C ARG A 362 -15.36 1.46 0.77
N THR A 363 -14.79 0.86 1.81
CA THR A 363 -13.75 1.49 2.62
C THR A 363 -12.58 1.93 1.74
N TRP A 364 -11.88 2.97 2.17
CA TRP A 364 -10.69 3.50 1.51
C TRP A 364 -10.97 4.04 0.11
N GLY A 365 -12.09 4.75 -0.07
CA GLY A 365 -12.28 5.62 -1.23
C GLY A 365 -11.70 7.03 -0.98
N ALA A 366 -11.55 7.82 -2.03
CA ALA A 366 -11.12 9.23 -2.00
C ALA A 366 -12.19 10.09 -2.68
N GLY A 367 -12.13 11.44 -2.53
CA GLY A 367 -13.12 12.45 -2.99
C GLY A 367 -14.60 12.02 -2.92
N ASP A 368 -15.30 11.78 -4.02
CA ASP A 368 -16.70 11.28 -4.03
C ASP A 368 -16.88 9.91 -3.40
N ASN A 369 -15.86 9.06 -3.46
CA ASN A 369 -15.82 7.80 -2.73
C ASN A 369 -15.18 7.96 -1.34
N ALA A 370 -14.79 9.18 -0.93
CA ALA A 370 -14.11 9.38 0.33
C ALA A 370 -14.95 8.84 1.47
N ASP A 371 -14.30 8.07 2.33
CA ASP A 371 -14.91 7.69 3.57
C ASP A 371 -15.10 8.96 4.39
N LEU A 372 -16.35 9.29 4.67
CA LEU A 372 -16.70 10.41 5.53
C LEU A 372 -16.97 9.83 6.90
N TRP A 373 -16.10 10.15 7.86
CA TRP A 373 -16.20 9.67 9.22
C TRP A 373 -16.77 10.76 10.12
N ASN A 374 -17.48 10.36 11.17
CA ASN A 374 -17.87 11.27 12.25
C ASN A 374 -16.65 11.88 12.97
N HIS A 375 -15.48 11.23 12.93
CA HIS A 375 -14.32 11.57 13.75
C HIS A 375 -13.08 12.03 12.95
N ASP A 376 -13.21 12.45 11.68
CA ASP A 376 -12.05 12.97 10.90
C ASP A 376 -11.36 14.15 11.62
N LYS A 377 -12.14 15.08 12.17
CA LYS A 377 -11.61 16.20 12.98
C LYS A 377 -10.95 15.73 14.27
N TRP A 378 -11.44 14.64 14.86
CA TRP A 378 -10.84 14.06 16.05
C TRP A 378 -9.49 13.42 15.71
N ARG A 379 -9.36 12.70 14.59
CA ARG A 379 -8.08 12.14 14.12
C ARG A 379 -7.04 13.23 13.89
N ASP A 380 -7.42 14.29 13.18
CA ASP A 380 -6.51 15.41 12.90
C ASP A 380 -6.09 16.12 14.19
N ALA A 381 -7.02 16.29 15.13
CA ALA A 381 -6.72 16.82 16.46
C ALA A 381 -5.75 15.89 17.23
N LYS A 382 -5.93 14.57 17.18
CA LYS A 382 -5.03 13.60 17.82
C LYS A 382 -3.64 13.61 17.22
N LYS A 383 -3.50 13.66 15.88
CA LYS A 383 -2.20 13.82 15.23
C LYS A 383 -1.51 15.13 15.62
N ALA A 384 -2.25 16.23 15.72
CA ALA A 384 -1.72 17.51 16.17
C ALA A 384 -1.28 17.49 17.64
N GLU A 385 -2.06 16.86 18.52
CA GLU A 385 -1.71 16.63 19.94
C GLU A 385 -0.45 15.77 20.07
N THR A 386 -0.36 14.68 19.31
CA THR A 386 0.82 13.80 19.23
C THR A 386 2.06 14.60 18.83
N LYS A 387 1.98 15.38 17.75
CA LYS A 387 3.10 16.19 17.28
C LYS A 387 3.56 17.19 18.35
N LYS A 388 2.61 17.87 19.00
CA LYS A 388 2.92 18.81 20.09
C LYS A 388 3.61 18.12 21.27
N SER A 389 3.17 16.91 21.63
CA SER A 389 3.77 16.12 22.70
C SER A 389 5.20 15.68 22.37
N ILE A 390 5.43 15.24 21.13
CA ILE A 390 6.77 14.90 20.62
C ILE A 390 7.68 16.14 20.66
N ASP A 391 7.21 17.29 20.14
CA ASP A 391 7.99 18.52 20.11
C ASP A 391 8.36 19.00 21.53
N ALA A 392 7.42 18.93 22.49
CA ALA A 392 7.69 19.26 23.89
C ALA A 392 8.71 18.31 24.53
N THR A 393 8.62 17.01 24.21
CA THR A 393 9.55 15.99 24.70
C THR A 393 10.95 16.20 24.14
N VAL A 394 11.06 16.50 22.84
CA VAL A 394 12.33 16.83 22.16
C VAL A 394 12.97 18.07 22.79
N ALA A 395 12.19 19.11 23.07
CA ALA A 395 12.67 20.31 23.74
C ALA A 395 13.22 19.99 25.16
N ALA A 396 12.52 19.15 25.92
CA ALA A 396 12.96 18.71 27.24
C ALA A 396 14.26 17.89 27.18
N ILE A 397 14.38 16.97 26.22
CA ILE A 397 15.60 16.18 25.97
C ILE A 397 16.79 17.08 25.63
N ASN A 398 16.59 18.06 24.75
CA ASN A 398 17.65 18.99 24.35
C ASN A 398 18.09 19.89 25.50
N LYS A 399 17.15 20.34 26.35
CA LYS A 399 17.46 21.10 27.56
C LYS A 399 18.23 20.24 28.56
N PHE A 400 17.83 18.99 28.76
CA PHE A 400 18.56 18.01 29.58
C PHE A 400 19.99 17.83 29.05
N LYS A 401 20.17 17.64 27.73
CA LYS A 401 21.49 17.54 27.08
C LYS A 401 22.36 18.76 27.34
N ALA A 402 21.79 19.96 27.24
CA ALA A 402 22.53 21.21 27.42
C ALA A 402 23.03 21.40 28.87
N GLU A 403 22.20 21.10 29.86
CA GLU A 403 22.53 21.32 31.27
C GLU A 403 23.37 20.18 31.86
N GLN A 404 23.07 18.94 31.45
CA GLN A 404 23.70 17.74 31.98
C GLN A 404 24.88 17.26 31.14
N GLU A 405 25.07 17.81 29.94
CA GLU A 405 26.09 17.43 28.94
C GLU A 405 25.97 15.97 28.47
N ARG A 406 24.78 15.38 28.60
CA ARG A 406 24.44 14.01 28.22
C ARG A 406 22.95 13.90 27.96
N PHE A 407 22.55 12.99 27.07
CA PHE A 407 21.15 12.61 26.90
C PHE A 407 20.60 11.77 28.08
N PRO A 408 19.28 11.78 28.32
CA PRO A 408 18.65 10.87 29.28
C PRO A 408 18.81 9.41 28.83
N ASP A 409 18.82 8.46 29.76
CA ASP A 409 18.83 7.03 29.40
C ASP A 409 17.39 6.53 29.10
N LYS A 410 16.36 7.20 29.64
CA LYS A 410 14.92 6.94 29.40
C LYS A 410 14.07 8.21 29.61
N LEU A 411 12.86 8.27 29.07
CA LEU A 411 11.97 9.45 29.24
C LEU A 411 11.64 9.77 30.70
N TYR A 412 11.62 8.76 31.57
CA TYR A 412 11.41 8.98 33.01
C TYR A 412 12.50 9.85 33.64
N ASP A 413 13.71 9.85 33.08
CA ASP A 413 14.81 10.68 33.54
C ASP A 413 14.55 12.17 33.31
N LEU A 414 13.58 12.55 32.48
CA LEU A 414 13.14 13.94 32.33
C LEU A 414 12.17 14.36 33.44
N VAL A 415 11.50 13.40 34.08
CA VAL A 415 10.50 13.65 35.13
C VAL A 415 11.14 13.66 36.51
N ALA A 416 12.02 12.70 36.77
CA ALA A 416 12.66 12.54 38.08
C ALA A 416 14.18 12.49 37.95
N ARG A 417 14.87 13.01 38.97
CA ARG A 417 16.34 13.04 39.01
C ARG A 417 16.93 11.63 38.85
N PRO A 418 17.72 11.37 37.82
CA PRO A 418 18.43 10.11 37.66
C PRO A 418 19.57 9.98 38.68
N SER A 419 19.80 8.76 39.17
CA SER A 419 20.86 8.46 40.14
C SER A 419 22.28 8.70 39.59
N TYR A 420 22.44 8.70 38.26
CA TYR A 420 23.73 8.94 37.61
C TYR A 420 24.12 10.43 37.56
N LEU A 421 23.20 11.35 37.88
CA LEU A 421 23.48 12.79 37.86
C LEU A 421 24.05 13.29 39.19
N LYS A 422 25.27 13.83 39.10
CA LYS A 422 25.94 14.52 40.22
C LYS A 422 25.70 16.03 40.23
N LYS A 423 25.27 16.60 39.09
CA LYS A 423 24.95 18.03 38.93
C LYS A 423 23.63 18.40 39.61
N GLU A 424 23.40 19.70 39.73
CA GLU A 424 22.12 20.25 40.23
C GLU A 424 20.96 19.85 39.30
N TRP A 425 19.82 19.54 39.91
CA TRP A 425 18.62 19.05 39.25
C TRP A 425 17.50 20.09 39.39
N PRO A 426 16.77 20.44 38.31
CA PRO A 426 15.62 21.34 38.41
C PRO A 426 14.59 20.79 39.40
N LYS A 427 14.07 21.65 40.30
CA LYS A 427 13.13 21.25 41.35
C LYS A 427 11.91 20.49 40.81
N ASP A 428 11.46 20.88 39.61
CA ASP A 428 10.26 20.36 38.96
C ASP A 428 10.58 19.39 37.79
N GLY A 429 11.84 18.97 37.66
CA GLY A 429 12.31 18.19 36.51
C GLY A 429 12.29 18.97 35.19
N TYR A 430 12.52 18.26 34.09
CA TYR A 430 12.39 18.77 32.72
C TYR A 430 10.98 18.56 32.16
N LEU A 431 10.23 17.60 32.70
CA LEU A 431 8.82 17.32 32.43
C LEU A 431 8.08 16.99 33.74
N GLN A 432 6.78 17.31 33.81
CA GLN A 432 5.94 17.00 34.97
C GLN A 432 5.48 15.53 34.99
N THR A 433 5.25 14.95 33.83
CA THR A 433 4.75 13.58 33.65
C THR A 433 5.44 12.91 32.48
N ILE A 434 5.37 11.58 32.42
CA ILE A 434 5.85 10.82 31.25
C ILE A 434 4.98 11.24 30.06
N PRO A 435 5.59 11.69 28.95
CA PRO A 435 4.83 12.20 27.83
C PRO A 435 4.10 11.06 27.12
N LYS A 436 2.86 11.36 26.72
CA LYS A 436 1.98 10.50 25.94
C LYS A 436 1.58 11.19 24.66
N ASP A 437 1.20 10.43 23.65
CA ASP A 437 0.67 10.97 22.41
C ASP A 437 -0.81 11.37 22.53
N GLY A 438 -1.42 11.84 21.43
CA GLY A 438 -2.83 12.21 21.37
C GLY A 438 -3.78 11.04 21.61
N PHE A 439 -3.31 9.80 21.47
CA PHE A 439 -4.09 8.57 21.67
C PHE A 439 -3.93 7.99 23.09
N ASP A 440 -3.26 8.73 23.98
CA ASP A 440 -2.96 8.35 25.37
C ASP A 440 -1.96 7.17 25.49
N ASN A 441 -1.25 6.86 24.41
CA ASN A 441 -0.13 5.91 24.40
C ASN A 441 1.17 6.60 24.83
N PHE A 442 2.04 5.89 25.55
CA PHE A 442 3.33 6.45 25.95
C PHE A 442 4.25 6.65 24.74
N LEU A 443 4.96 7.78 24.69
CA LEU A 443 5.98 7.99 23.67
C LEU A 443 7.16 7.03 23.87
N ILE A 444 7.75 6.60 22.76
CA ILE A 444 8.91 5.71 22.74
C ILE A 444 10.15 6.55 22.54
N TYR A 445 11.20 6.27 23.33
CA TYR A 445 12.48 6.95 23.24
C TYR A 445 13.61 5.95 23.00
N ASN A 446 14.42 6.19 21.96
CA ASN A 446 15.62 5.40 21.69
C ASN A 446 16.85 6.32 21.66
N TYR A 447 17.86 5.98 22.45
CA TYR A 447 19.18 6.60 22.41
C TYR A 447 20.29 5.53 22.52
N PRO A 448 21.22 5.43 21.54
CA PRO A 448 21.23 6.18 20.29
C PRO A 448 20.01 5.83 19.40
N SER A 449 19.67 6.74 18.49
CA SER A 449 18.59 6.55 17.50
C SER A 449 18.75 5.22 16.73
N LYS A 450 17.65 4.52 16.51
CA LYS A 450 17.59 3.38 15.58
C LYS A 450 17.59 3.83 14.11
N ALA A 451 17.27 5.10 13.85
CA ALA A 451 17.19 5.74 12.54
C ALA A 451 18.40 6.60 12.13
N GLY A 452 19.47 6.60 12.93
CA GLY A 452 20.66 7.39 12.63
C GLY A 452 20.46 8.91 12.82
N ALA A 453 19.45 9.31 13.60
CA ALA A 453 19.43 10.62 14.26
C ALA A 453 20.27 10.59 15.55
N GLU A 454 20.27 11.67 16.34
CA GLU A 454 20.88 11.62 17.67
C GLU A 454 20.06 10.73 18.62
N PHE A 455 18.72 10.84 18.56
CA PHE A 455 17.75 10.04 19.32
C PHE A 455 16.40 10.00 18.60
N ASP A 456 15.57 8.99 18.90
CA ASP A 456 14.20 8.87 18.41
C ASP A 456 13.21 9.25 19.51
N VAL A 457 12.15 9.99 19.17
CA VAL A 457 10.90 10.08 19.94
C VAL A 457 9.74 9.73 19.00
N ILE A 458 9.02 8.67 19.33
CA ILE A 458 8.06 8.02 18.41
C ILE A 458 6.70 7.87 19.11
N SER A 459 5.63 8.12 18.35
CA SER A 459 4.29 7.59 18.61
C SER A 459 3.97 6.57 17.53
N TYR A 460 3.46 5.41 17.92
CA TYR A 460 2.99 4.35 17.03
C TYR A 460 1.49 4.48 16.70
N GLY A 461 0.93 5.70 16.80
CA GLY A 461 -0.48 5.91 16.55
C GLY A 461 -1.41 5.21 17.56
N ALA A 462 -2.67 5.02 17.17
CA ALA A 462 -3.73 4.53 18.04
C ALA A 462 -3.56 3.05 18.45
N ASP A 463 -2.98 2.21 17.58
CA ASP A 463 -2.78 0.79 17.85
C ASP A 463 -1.54 0.48 18.71
N GLY A 464 -0.63 1.44 18.86
CA GLY A 464 0.59 1.30 19.64
C GLY A 464 1.59 0.31 19.04
N ALA A 465 1.48 -0.01 17.74
CA ALA A 465 2.37 -0.91 17.02
C ALA A 465 3.15 -0.19 15.93
N GLU A 466 4.40 -0.63 15.66
CA GLU A 466 5.23 0.00 14.64
C GLU A 466 4.65 -0.21 13.23
N GLY A 467 4.41 0.91 12.54
CA GLY A 467 3.80 0.96 11.22
C GLY A 467 2.28 1.10 11.28
N GLY A 468 1.65 1.28 10.12
CA GLY A 468 0.22 1.56 10.03
C GLY A 468 -0.07 2.81 9.20
N THR A 469 -1.34 3.07 8.96
CA THR A 469 -1.83 4.25 8.22
C THR A 469 -2.90 4.96 9.04
N ASP A 470 -3.23 6.19 8.62
CA ASP A 470 -4.32 6.97 9.21
C ASP A 470 -4.12 7.18 10.72
N GLU A 471 -5.04 6.78 11.59
CA GLU A 471 -4.86 6.87 13.05
C GLU A 471 -3.72 6.00 13.61
N ASN A 472 -3.28 4.99 12.88
CA ASN A 472 -2.15 4.11 13.24
C ASN A 472 -0.83 4.54 12.57
N GLU A 473 -0.80 5.72 11.94
CA GLU A 473 0.43 6.21 11.33
C GLU A 473 1.46 6.62 12.39
N ASP A 474 2.66 6.05 12.29
CA ASP A 474 3.78 6.42 13.16
C ASP A 474 4.19 7.89 12.99
N VAL A 475 4.32 8.60 14.10
CA VAL A 475 4.82 9.98 14.13
C VAL A 475 6.19 10.02 14.81
N TRP A 476 7.18 10.53 14.09
CA TRP A 476 8.57 10.61 14.52
C TRP A 476 8.98 12.07 14.76
N ASN A 477 9.97 12.30 15.64
CA ASN A 477 10.61 13.61 15.80
C ASN A 477 11.50 14.03 14.63
N HIS A 478 11.75 13.13 13.68
CA HIS A 478 12.58 13.38 12.50
C HIS A 478 12.12 12.53 11.31
N ASP A 479 12.50 12.94 10.11
CA ASP A 479 12.10 12.25 8.87
C ASP A 479 12.89 10.96 8.60
N LYS A 480 13.93 10.67 9.40
CA LYS A 480 14.74 9.44 9.26
C LYS A 480 13.96 8.25 9.82
N ARG A 481 13.72 7.21 9.03
CA ARG A 481 13.19 5.93 9.53
C ARG A 481 14.34 4.96 9.81
N PRO A 482 14.22 4.05 10.80
CA PRO A 482 15.23 3.04 11.08
C PRO A 482 15.58 2.25 9.82
N ALA A 483 16.86 2.22 9.48
CA ALA A 483 17.36 1.26 8.50
C ALA A 483 17.06 -0.13 9.06
N LYS A 484 16.31 -0.95 8.31
CA LYS A 484 16.10 -2.36 8.68
C LYS A 484 17.47 -2.98 8.94
N LYS A 485 17.68 -3.50 10.14
CA LYS A 485 18.93 -4.21 10.49
C LYS A 485 19.16 -5.28 9.43
N GLU A 486 20.23 -5.13 8.65
CA GLU A 486 20.81 -6.25 7.93
C GLU A 486 21.20 -7.30 8.97
N ASP A 487 20.50 -8.43 8.96
CA ASP A 487 20.90 -9.60 9.73
C ASP A 487 22.26 -10.06 9.22
N LYS A 488 23.33 -9.61 9.87
CA LYS A 488 24.67 -10.17 9.69
C LYS A 488 24.65 -11.62 10.19
N LYS A 489 24.63 -12.57 9.25
CA LYS A 489 25.26 -13.88 9.43
C LYS A 489 26.24 -14.13 8.29
#